data_AF-A0A4R2TUT7-F1
#
_entry.id   AF-A0A4R2TUT7-F1
#
_cell.length_a   1.000
_cell.length_b   1.000
_cell.length_c   1.000
_cell.angle_alpha   90.00
_cell.angle_beta   90.00
_cell.angle_gamma   90.00
#
_symmetry.space_group_name_H-M   'P 1'
#
loop_
_entity.id
_entity.type
_entity.pdbx_description
1 polymer ?
#
loop_
_entity_poly.entity_id
_entity_poly.type
_entity_poly.pdbx_seq_one_letter_code
_entity_poly.pdbx_strand_id
1 'polypeptide(L)'
;MSKQYQSKKEQFTTQEKRKLPIILTAVGLVLITLIFFVMRGTNEQEKVEYFGNVVAAERSYIGEFISMTVVEPVVADGKIEIDFEEVNTNNIVYFEVENNENQLVPLMAYITPSGRLFTGSSMCEPCRGRTFSLAGETLVCDACRTTYTIEEHKFISGSKTCGQYPPVQMNNRIEDGKIVIDLDEVLQWRIRS
;
A
#
# COMPACT_ATOMS: atom_id res chain seq x y z
N MET A 1 -20.51 -68.71 66.39
CA MET A 1 -19.90 -69.46 65.27
C MET A 1 -20.39 -68.79 63.99
N SER A 2 -19.61 -68.40 62.98
CA SER A 2 -18.18 -68.55 62.65
C SER A 2 -17.80 -67.39 61.72
N LYS A 3 -16.60 -66.81 61.89
CA LYS A 3 -15.99 -65.90 60.92
C LYS A 3 -15.71 -66.65 59.62
N GLN A 4 -16.01 -66.07 58.46
CA GLN A 4 -15.49 -66.55 57.18
C GLN A 4 -14.72 -65.43 56.46
N TYR A 5 -13.45 -65.75 56.24
CA TYR A 5 -12.39 -64.91 55.70
C TYR A 5 -12.56 -64.69 54.19
N GLN A 6 -12.28 -63.47 53.73
CA GLN A 6 -12.08 -63.18 52.31
C GLN A 6 -10.80 -63.86 51.79
N SER A 7 -10.91 -64.50 50.63
CA SER A 7 -9.81 -65.08 49.87
C SER A 7 -9.08 -64.01 49.06
N LYS A 8 -7.80 -63.77 49.40
CA LYS A 8 -6.86 -62.81 48.79
C LYS A 8 -6.23 -63.30 47.46
N LYS A 9 -7.01 -63.77 46.48
CA LYS A 9 -6.41 -64.33 45.24
C LYS A 9 -6.90 -63.77 43.90
N GLU A 10 -7.62 -62.65 43.87
CA GLU A 10 -8.09 -62.04 42.62
C GLU A 10 -7.65 -60.59 42.39
N GLN A 11 -6.61 -60.11 43.08
CA GLN A 11 -6.10 -58.73 42.91
C GLN A 11 -4.79 -58.60 42.12
N PHE A 12 -4.29 -59.67 41.49
CA PHE A 12 -2.98 -59.65 40.83
C PHE A 12 -3.01 -59.99 39.34
N THR A 13 -4.00 -59.52 38.58
CA THR A 13 -3.94 -59.61 37.11
C THR A 13 -4.72 -58.50 36.40
N THR A 14 -4.33 -57.25 36.64
CA THR A 14 -4.58 -56.20 35.64
C THR A 14 -3.44 -55.22 35.67
N GLN A 15 -2.41 -55.54 34.89
CA GLN A 15 -1.34 -54.62 34.57
C GLN A 15 -1.97 -53.51 33.70
N GLU A 16 -2.40 -52.41 34.33
CA GLU A 16 -2.85 -51.22 33.60
C GLU A 16 -1.70 -50.72 32.73
N LYS A 17 -1.82 -50.96 31.41
CA LYS A 17 -0.94 -50.35 30.41
C LYS A 17 -1.08 -48.84 30.54
N ARG A 18 -0.08 -48.22 31.17
CA ARG A 18 0.07 -46.76 31.31
C ARG A 18 -0.11 -46.13 29.94
N LYS A 19 -1.20 -45.40 29.74
CA LYS A 19 -1.49 -44.58 28.52
C LYS A 19 -0.58 -43.35 28.40
N LEU A 20 0.32 -43.15 29.37
CA LEU A 20 1.25 -42.02 29.47
C LEU A 20 2.14 -41.78 28.22
N PRO A 21 2.77 -42.80 27.58
CA PRO A 21 3.65 -42.56 26.44
C PRO A 21 2.87 -42.16 25.18
N ILE A 22 1.60 -42.56 25.08
CA ILE A 22 0.71 -42.21 23.96
C ILE A 22 0.24 -40.74 24.09
N ILE A 23 -0.05 -40.30 25.31
CA ILE A 23 -0.44 -38.90 25.57
C ILE A 23 0.74 -37.95 25.31
N LEU A 24 1.94 -38.31 25.75
CA LEU A 24 3.15 -37.51 25.52
C LEU A 24 3.51 -37.38 24.03
N THR A 25 3.34 -38.45 23.24
CA THR A 25 3.56 -38.40 21.79
C THR A 25 2.50 -37.56 21.07
N ALA A 26 1.24 -37.66 21.47
CA ALA A 26 0.17 -36.84 20.91
C ALA A 26 0.38 -35.33 21.20
N VAL A 27 0.76 -34.98 22.43
CA VAL A 27 1.06 -33.59 22.81
C VAL A 27 2.30 -33.06 22.07
N GLY A 28 3.34 -33.88 21.92
CA GLY A 28 4.53 -33.53 21.14
C GLY A 28 4.20 -33.22 19.68
N LEU A 29 3.37 -34.05 19.03
CA LEU A 29 2.93 -33.82 17.66
C LEU A 29 2.10 -32.54 17.50
N VAL A 30 1.21 -32.24 18.45
CA VAL A 30 0.40 -31.01 18.44
C VAL A 30 1.26 -29.75 18.63
N LEU A 31 2.29 -29.82 19.49
CA LEU A 31 3.23 -28.71 19.66
C LEU A 31 4.08 -28.50 18.41
N ILE A 32 4.55 -29.57 17.77
CA ILE A 32 5.32 -29.47 16.53
C ILE A 32 4.47 -28.88 15.40
N THR A 33 3.20 -29.27 15.27
CA THR A 33 2.30 -28.69 14.26
C THR A 33 1.98 -27.23 14.56
N LEU A 34 1.78 -26.85 15.83
CA LEU A 34 1.60 -25.44 16.23
C LEU A 34 2.83 -24.60 15.94
N ILE A 35 4.03 -25.08 16.28
CA ILE A 35 5.29 -24.37 16.00
C ILE A 35 5.49 -24.25 14.49
N PHE A 36 5.24 -25.33 13.73
CA PHE A 36 5.32 -25.29 12.28
C PHE A 36 4.29 -24.33 11.67
N PHE A 37 3.07 -24.25 12.21
CA PHE A 37 2.03 -23.34 11.75
C PHE A 37 2.36 -21.87 12.08
N VAL A 38 2.95 -21.60 13.24
CA VAL A 38 3.44 -20.26 13.62
C VAL A 38 4.65 -19.85 12.78
N MET A 39 5.60 -20.76 12.55
CA MET A 39 6.77 -20.50 11.67
C MET A 39 6.39 -20.35 10.20
N ARG A 40 5.30 -20.99 9.75
CA ARG A 40 4.77 -20.83 8.38
C ARG A 40 3.79 -19.66 8.25
N GLY A 41 3.29 -19.15 9.38
CA GLY A 41 2.34 -18.05 9.47
C GLY A 41 2.96 -16.66 9.35
N THR A 42 4.29 -16.55 9.46
CA THR A 42 5.04 -15.37 9.01
C THR A 42 5.25 -15.48 7.49
N ASN A 43 4.16 -15.52 6.74
CA ASN A 43 4.20 -15.13 5.34
C ASN A 43 4.61 -13.66 5.35
N GLU A 44 5.85 -13.36 4.97
CA GLU A 44 6.22 -12.03 4.49
C GLU A 44 5.12 -11.65 3.51
N GLN A 45 4.27 -10.69 3.91
CA GLN A 45 3.37 -10.06 2.97
C GLN A 45 4.29 -9.46 1.93
N GLU A 46 4.31 -10.07 0.74
CA GLU A 46 4.92 -9.51 -0.45
C GLU A 46 4.44 -8.06 -0.52
N LYS A 47 5.33 -7.10 -0.22
CA LYS A 47 5.01 -5.67 -0.29
C LYS A 47 4.65 -5.43 -1.74
N VAL A 48 3.35 -5.34 -2.03
CA VAL A 48 2.86 -5.02 -3.37
C VAL A 48 3.43 -3.65 -3.71
N GLU A 49 4.33 -3.62 -4.68
CA GLU A 49 4.95 -2.39 -5.15
C GLU A 49 3.92 -1.60 -5.96
N TYR A 50 3.21 -0.69 -5.30
CA TYR A 50 2.09 0.01 -5.91
C TYR A 50 2.55 1.07 -6.93
N PHE A 51 3.72 1.68 -6.72
CA PHE A 51 4.28 2.70 -7.60
C PHE A 51 5.69 2.33 -8.10
N GLY A 52 5.80 1.67 -9.25
CA GLY A 52 7.06 1.48 -9.99
C GLY A 52 8.29 1.08 -9.16
N ASN A 53 9.49 1.43 -9.62
CA ASN A 53 10.74 1.20 -8.89
C ASN A 53 11.05 2.37 -7.93
N VAL A 54 11.93 2.13 -6.95
CA VAL A 54 12.51 3.19 -6.09
C VAL A 54 13.46 4.05 -6.93
N VAL A 55 13.28 5.37 -6.88
CA VAL A 55 14.04 6.35 -7.67
C VAL A 55 14.73 7.42 -6.84
N ALA A 56 14.41 7.50 -5.55
CA ALA A 56 14.99 8.45 -4.60
C ALA A 56 15.30 7.78 -3.26
N ALA A 57 16.08 8.46 -2.42
CA ALA A 57 16.28 8.02 -1.05
C ALA A 57 14.97 8.12 -0.24
N GLU A 58 14.81 7.20 0.72
CA GLU A 58 13.70 7.22 1.66
C GLU A 58 13.63 8.55 2.42
N ARG A 59 12.42 9.02 2.71
CA ARG A 59 12.18 10.29 3.39
C ARG A 59 10.89 10.23 4.22
N SER A 60 10.79 11.11 5.19
CA SER A 60 9.58 11.26 6.00
C SER A 60 9.00 12.65 5.84
N TYR A 61 7.68 12.70 5.68
CA TYR A 61 6.92 13.95 5.62
C TYR A 61 6.21 14.25 6.95
N ILE A 62 6.42 13.43 7.99
CA ILE A 62 5.71 13.56 9.27
C ILE A 62 5.96 14.94 9.88
N GLY A 63 4.87 15.64 10.20
CA GLY A 63 4.93 17.00 10.76
C GLY A 63 4.98 18.10 9.71
N GLU A 64 5.03 17.76 8.43
CA GLU A 64 5.04 18.71 7.33
C GLU A 64 3.66 18.85 6.69
N PHE A 65 3.41 20.05 6.16
CA PHE A 65 2.28 20.33 5.27
C PHE A 65 2.84 21.01 4.02
N ILE A 66 2.81 20.31 2.89
CA ILE A 66 3.44 20.74 1.63
C ILE A 66 2.37 20.83 0.56
N SER A 67 2.14 22.05 0.06
CA SER A 67 1.29 22.28 -1.11
C SER A 67 2.06 22.08 -2.41
N MET A 68 1.35 21.81 -3.50
CA MET A 68 1.98 21.61 -4.81
C MET A 68 2.72 22.84 -5.28
N THR A 69 3.90 22.61 -5.86
CA THR A 69 4.61 23.62 -6.65
C THR A 69 4.24 23.47 -8.12
N VAL A 70 3.86 24.56 -8.78
CA VAL A 70 3.55 24.52 -10.21
C VAL A 70 4.85 24.44 -11.00
N VAL A 71 4.92 23.52 -11.94
CA VAL A 71 6.04 23.35 -12.88
C VAL A 71 5.53 23.36 -14.32
N GLU A 72 6.39 23.72 -15.26
CA GLU A 72 6.05 23.73 -16.68
C GLU A 72 6.58 22.46 -17.36
N PRO A 73 5.69 21.61 -17.92
CA PRO A 73 6.12 20.42 -18.63
C PRO A 73 6.58 20.76 -20.05
N VAL A 74 7.52 19.99 -20.57
CA VAL A 74 7.85 19.98 -21.99
C VAL A 74 7.04 18.87 -22.65
N VAL A 75 6.21 19.23 -23.64
CA VAL A 75 5.42 18.27 -24.42
C VAL A 75 5.98 18.21 -25.83
N ALA A 76 6.64 17.09 -26.17
CA ALA A 76 7.27 16.88 -27.46
C ALA A 76 7.35 15.38 -27.77
N ASP A 77 7.34 15.03 -29.06
CA ASP A 77 7.60 13.65 -29.54
C ASP A 77 6.73 12.56 -28.87
N GLY A 78 5.47 12.88 -28.56
CA GLY A 78 4.54 11.95 -27.90
C GLY A 78 4.84 11.72 -26.41
N LYS A 79 5.63 12.59 -25.79
CA LYS A 79 6.01 12.52 -24.38
C LYS A 79 5.65 13.80 -23.64
N ILE A 80 5.47 13.66 -22.33
CA ILE A 80 5.44 14.76 -21.37
C ILE A 80 6.69 14.59 -20.49
N GLU A 81 7.50 15.64 -20.41
CA GLU A 81 8.73 15.66 -19.63
C GLU A 81 8.69 16.75 -18.55
N ILE A 82 9.06 16.38 -17.33
CA ILE A 82 9.33 17.31 -16.23
C ILE A 82 10.69 16.99 -15.61
N ASP A 83 11.37 17.97 -15.01
CA ASP A 83 12.66 17.73 -14.37
C ASP A 83 12.47 16.90 -13.09
N PHE A 84 13.24 15.81 -12.95
CA PHE A 84 13.19 15.00 -11.74
C PHE A 84 13.61 15.80 -10.50
N GLU A 85 14.58 16.71 -10.64
CA GLU A 85 15.06 17.51 -9.52
C GLU A 85 14.01 18.51 -9.02
N GLU A 86 13.14 19.01 -9.91
CA GLU A 86 12.00 19.83 -9.49
C GLU A 86 11.04 19.04 -8.60
N VAL A 87 10.75 17.79 -8.94
CA VAL A 87 9.89 16.92 -8.11
C VAL A 87 10.60 16.54 -6.81
N ASN A 88 11.89 16.18 -6.90
CA ASN A 88 12.71 15.77 -5.77
C ASN A 88 12.87 16.88 -4.72
N THR A 89 13.02 18.13 -5.17
CA THR A 89 13.20 19.32 -4.32
C THR A 89 11.88 19.82 -3.75
N ASN A 90 10.84 19.90 -4.58
CA ASN A 90 9.54 20.46 -4.16
C ASN A 90 8.63 19.43 -3.47
N ASN A 91 9.03 18.15 -3.46
CA ASN A 91 8.32 16.98 -2.93
C ASN A 91 7.03 16.62 -3.67
N ILE A 92 6.19 17.59 -4.01
CA ILE A 92 4.99 17.43 -4.80
C ILE A 92 4.84 18.59 -5.78
N VAL A 93 4.61 18.27 -7.04
CA VAL A 93 4.44 19.25 -8.11
C VAL A 93 3.10 19.10 -8.82
N TYR A 94 2.66 20.19 -9.44
CA TYR A 94 1.45 20.31 -10.25
C TYR A 94 1.80 20.79 -11.64
N PHE A 95 1.16 20.23 -12.64
CA PHE A 95 1.24 20.70 -14.02
C PHE A 95 -0.05 20.34 -14.77
N GLU A 96 -0.27 20.96 -15.92
CA GLU A 96 -1.44 20.70 -16.76
C GLU A 96 -1.02 20.40 -18.20
N VAL A 97 -1.72 19.47 -18.82
CA VAL A 97 -1.58 19.16 -20.24
C VAL A 97 -2.98 19.02 -20.83
N GLU A 98 -3.17 19.53 -22.04
CA GLU A 98 -4.44 19.47 -22.76
C GLU A 98 -4.66 18.06 -23.33
N ASN A 99 -5.83 17.48 -23.11
CA ASN A 99 -6.21 16.20 -23.73
C ASN A 99 -6.81 16.38 -25.13
N ASN A 100 -7.19 15.29 -25.80
CA ASN A 100 -7.78 15.33 -27.14
C ASN A 100 -9.22 15.91 -27.21
N GLU A 101 -9.80 16.30 -26.07
CA GLU A 101 -11.08 17.03 -25.96
C GLU A 101 -10.87 18.52 -25.67
N ASN A 102 -9.64 19.01 -25.78
CA ASN A 102 -9.23 20.37 -25.46
C ASN A 102 -9.50 20.75 -23.99
N GLN A 103 -9.40 19.77 -23.08
CA GLN A 103 -9.54 19.98 -21.64
C GLN A 103 -8.19 19.93 -20.96
N LEU A 104 -7.91 20.91 -20.10
CA LEU A 104 -6.74 20.91 -19.23
C LEU A 104 -6.87 19.80 -18.18
N VAL A 105 -6.05 18.76 -18.31
CA VAL A 105 -5.95 17.66 -17.36
C VAL A 105 -4.98 18.08 -16.25
N PRO A 106 -5.43 18.16 -14.98
CA PRO A 106 -4.52 18.42 -13.87
C PRO A 106 -3.71 17.16 -13.58
N LEU A 107 -2.40 17.32 -13.51
CA LEU A 107 -1.44 16.25 -13.25
C LEU A 107 -0.60 16.61 -12.03
N MET A 108 -0.12 15.57 -11.35
CA MET A 108 0.82 15.72 -10.25
C MET A 108 1.91 14.66 -10.31
N ALA A 109 3.05 15.01 -9.74
CA ALA A 109 4.13 14.08 -9.47
C ALA A 109 4.67 14.29 -8.04
N TYR A 110 5.00 13.22 -7.35
CA TYR A 110 5.62 13.29 -6.02
C TYR A 110 6.43 12.03 -5.71
N ILE A 111 7.34 12.16 -4.75
CA ILE A 111 8.13 11.04 -4.23
C ILE A 111 7.49 10.50 -2.95
N THR A 112 7.26 9.19 -2.87
CA THR A 112 6.72 8.56 -1.66
C THR A 112 7.79 8.41 -0.58
N PRO A 113 7.42 8.10 0.68
CA PRO A 113 8.37 7.88 1.76
C PRO A 113 9.40 6.80 1.46
N SER A 114 9.00 5.73 0.75
CA SER A 114 9.87 4.67 0.27
C SER A 114 10.73 5.05 -0.94
N GLY A 115 10.68 6.30 -1.39
CA GLY A 115 11.48 6.82 -2.48
C GLY A 115 10.95 6.48 -3.88
N ARG A 116 9.68 6.07 -3.99
CA ARG A 116 9.05 5.74 -5.27
C ARG A 116 8.41 6.96 -5.91
N LEU A 117 8.31 6.98 -7.23
CA LEU A 117 7.71 8.10 -7.96
C LEU A 117 6.26 7.80 -8.33
N PHE A 118 5.36 8.62 -7.82
CA PHE A 118 4.00 8.72 -8.34
C PHE A 118 3.95 9.79 -9.43
N THR A 119 3.29 9.49 -10.55
CA THR A 119 2.81 10.46 -11.52
C THR A 119 1.38 10.10 -11.89
N GLY A 120 0.50 11.07 -12.03
CA GLY A 120 -0.87 10.78 -12.45
C GLY A 120 -1.77 11.99 -12.36
N SER A 121 -3.08 11.77 -12.50
CA SER A 121 -4.04 12.87 -12.39
C SER A 121 -4.07 13.45 -10.98
N SER A 122 -4.03 14.78 -10.90
CA SER A 122 -4.29 15.58 -9.71
C SER A 122 -5.78 15.91 -9.54
N MET A 123 -6.67 15.23 -10.25
CA MET A 123 -8.11 15.42 -10.11
C MET A 123 -8.68 14.54 -8.99
N CYS A 124 -9.29 15.15 -7.98
CA CYS A 124 -10.23 14.47 -7.10
C CYS A 124 -11.59 14.39 -7.79
N GLU A 125 -11.78 13.33 -8.57
CA GLU A 125 -12.83 13.18 -9.58
C GLU A 125 -14.25 13.58 -9.12
N PRO A 126 -14.79 13.10 -7.98
CA PRO A 126 -16.17 13.42 -7.63
C PRO A 126 -16.39 14.87 -7.17
N CYS A 127 -15.38 15.51 -6.56
CA CYS A 127 -15.50 16.90 -6.09
C CYS A 127 -14.86 17.92 -7.05
N ARG A 128 -14.17 17.46 -8.09
CA ARG A 128 -13.44 18.26 -9.09
C ARG A 128 -12.34 19.15 -8.49
N GLY A 129 -11.83 18.79 -7.32
CA GLY A 129 -10.62 19.42 -6.77
C GLY A 129 -9.43 19.10 -7.65
N ARG A 130 -8.63 20.11 -8.01
CA ARG A 130 -7.51 19.96 -8.97
C ARG A 130 -6.14 19.84 -8.29
N THR A 131 -6.05 20.09 -7.00
CA THR A 131 -4.77 20.10 -6.26
C THR A 131 -4.87 19.25 -5.01
N PHE A 132 -3.71 18.72 -4.62
CA PHE A 132 -3.52 17.96 -3.39
C PHE A 132 -2.33 18.51 -2.61
N SER A 133 -2.37 18.39 -1.28
CA SER A 133 -1.23 18.68 -0.41
C SER A 133 -0.76 17.40 0.28
N LEU A 134 0.54 17.32 0.58
CA LEU A 134 1.07 16.32 1.51
C LEU A 134 0.88 16.84 2.94
N ALA A 135 0.37 15.99 3.83
CA ALA A 135 0.23 16.28 5.25
C ALA A 135 0.71 15.06 6.06
N GLY A 136 1.99 15.02 6.41
CA GLY A 136 2.57 13.76 6.87
C GLY A 136 2.59 12.71 5.77
N GLU A 137 2.27 11.47 6.14
CA GLU A 137 2.18 10.34 5.20
C GLU A 137 0.83 10.27 4.45
N THR A 138 0.16 11.42 4.30
CA THR A 138 -1.19 11.52 3.76
C THR A 138 -1.25 12.49 2.58
N LEU A 139 -1.87 12.06 1.49
CA LEU A 139 -2.27 12.90 0.37
C LEU A 139 -3.65 13.48 0.65
N VAL A 140 -3.80 14.80 0.62
CA VAL A 140 -5.02 15.51 1.02
C VAL A 140 -5.56 16.31 -0.17
N CYS A 141 -6.80 16.05 -0.60
CA CYS A 141 -7.46 16.91 -1.59
C CYS A 141 -7.71 18.30 -1.01
N ASP A 142 -7.28 19.35 -1.70
CA ASP A 142 -7.42 20.72 -1.17
C ASP A 142 -8.87 21.22 -1.17
N ALA A 143 -9.71 20.67 -2.04
CA ALA A 143 -11.11 21.07 -2.17
C ALA A 143 -12.03 20.42 -1.13
N CYS A 144 -11.95 19.10 -0.95
CA CYS A 144 -12.89 18.35 -0.10
C CYS A 144 -12.24 17.68 1.12
N ARG A 145 -10.92 17.83 1.30
CA ARG A 145 -10.14 17.25 2.40
C ARG A 145 -10.24 15.72 2.50
N THR A 146 -10.60 15.05 1.42
CA THR A 146 -10.48 13.60 1.33
C THR A 146 -9.01 13.21 1.33
N THR A 147 -8.69 12.16 2.05
CA THR A 147 -7.31 11.78 2.38
C THR A 147 -7.01 10.35 1.98
N TYR A 148 -5.79 10.13 1.50
CA TYR A 148 -5.28 8.84 1.06
C TYR A 148 -3.87 8.59 1.61
N THR A 149 -3.47 7.33 1.73
CA THR A 149 -2.06 7.00 1.99
C THR A 149 -1.20 7.41 0.80
N ILE A 150 -0.02 7.95 1.04
CA ILE A 150 0.88 8.38 -0.05
C ILE A 150 1.66 7.24 -0.72
N GLU A 151 1.63 6.03 -0.17
CA GLU A 151 2.33 4.87 -0.77
C GLU A 151 1.43 4.06 -1.70
N GLU A 152 0.12 4.09 -1.47
CA GLU A 152 -0.82 3.14 -2.10
C GLU A 152 -2.15 3.79 -2.50
N HIS A 153 -2.34 5.08 -2.20
CA HIS A 153 -3.60 5.79 -2.31
C HIS A 153 -4.80 5.07 -1.65
N LYS A 154 -4.58 4.37 -0.53
CA LYS A 154 -5.66 3.78 0.25
C LYS A 154 -6.44 4.89 0.94
N PHE A 155 -7.77 4.88 0.81
CA PHE A 155 -8.64 5.85 1.48
C PHE A 155 -8.44 5.82 3.01
N ILE A 156 -8.27 6.99 3.61
CA ILE A 156 -8.12 7.18 5.06
C ILE A 156 -9.39 7.82 5.63
N SER A 157 -9.75 9.01 5.15
CA SER A 157 -10.87 9.79 5.68
C SER A 157 -11.40 10.83 4.69
N GLY A 158 -12.57 11.42 4.98
CA GLY A 158 -13.23 12.44 4.15
C GLY A 158 -14.47 11.90 3.45
N SER A 159 -14.75 12.40 2.24
CA SER A 159 -15.93 11.98 1.47
C SER A 159 -15.77 10.55 0.98
N LYS A 160 -16.71 9.67 1.35
CA LYS A 160 -16.71 8.27 0.90
C LYS A 160 -16.80 8.14 -0.62
N THR A 161 -17.57 9.03 -1.27
CA THR A 161 -17.66 9.07 -2.73
C THR A 161 -16.32 9.43 -3.33
N CYS A 162 -15.61 10.44 -2.80
CA CYS A 162 -14.25 10.74 -3.26
C CYS A 162 -13.29 9.57 -3.02
N GLY A 163 -13.37 8.93 -1.85
CA GLY A 163 -12.54 7.79 -1.48
C GLY A 163 -12.63 6.56 -2.39
N GLN A 164 -13.69 6.44 -3.20
CA GLN A 164 -13.83 5.39 -4.22
C GLN A 164 -13.02 5.65 -5.49
N TYR A 165 -12.54 6.88 -5.67
CA TYR A 165 -11.81 7.34 -6.85
C TYR A 165 -10.46 7.94 -6.43
N PRO A 166 -9.55 7.14 -5.84
CA PRO A 166 -8.19 7.60 -5.54
C PRO A 166 -7.46 8.00 -6.84
N PRO A 167 -6.50 8.94 -6.78
CA PRO A 167 -5.66 9.25 -7.94
C PRO A 167 -4.99 7.99 -8.50
N VAL A 168 -5.02 7.85 -9.83
CA VAL A 168 -4.48 6.67 -10.53
C VAL A 168 -3.12 7.01 -11.11
N GLN A 169 -2.18 6.08 -10.96
CA GLN A 169 -0.85 6.22 -11.54
C GLN A 169 -0.91 6.12 -13.06
N MET A 170 -0.23 7.05 -13.72
CA MET A 170 0.15 6.98 -15.13
C MET A 170 1.55 6.39 -15.24
N ASN A 171 1.81 5.61 -16.29
CA ASN A 171 3.13 5.00 -16.44
C ASN A 171 4.18 6.09 -16.65
N ASN A 172 5.27 5.97 -15.88
CA ASN A 172 6.40 6.87 -15.97
C ASN A 172 7.71 6.10 -15.98
N ARG A 173 8.75 6.79 -16.41
CA ARG A 173 10.14 6.37 -16.29
C ARG A 173 11.04 7.58 -16.17
N ILE A 174 12.24 7.37 -15.64
CA ILE A 174 13.27 8.41 -15.59
C ILE A 174 14.24 8.17 -16.74
N GLU A 175 14.39 9.16 -17.62
CA GLU A 175 15.35 9.17 -18.73
C GLU A 175 16.14 10.48 -18.64
N ASP A 176 17.47 10.42 -18.61
CA ASP A 176 18.35 11.60 -18.63
C ASP A 176 18.00 12.70 -17.60
N GLY A 177 17.62 12.30 -16.38
CA GLY A 177 17.24 13.22 -15.30
C GLY A 177 15.84 13.83 -15.42
N LYS A 178 15.03 13.36 -16.38
CA LYS A 178 13.64 13.79 -16.57
C LYS A 178 12.68 12.67 -16.25
N ILE A 179 11.54 13.02 -15.70
CA ILE A 179 10.39 12.13 -15.60
C ILE A 179 9.65 12.20 -16.92
N VAL A 180 9.52 11.03 -17.57
CA VAL A 180 8.87 10.87 -18.87
C VAL A 180 7.57 10.13 -18.69
N ILE A 181 6.47 10.73 -19.15
CA ILE A 181 5.12 10.16 -19.17
C ILE A 181 4.68 10.05 -20.64
N ASP A 182 3.97 8.97 -20.99
CA ASP A 182 3.39 8.81 -22.33
C ASP A 182 2.24 9.82 -22.52
N LEU A 183 2.33 10.65 -23.56
CA LEU A 183 1.31 11.64 -23.86
C LEU A 183 -0.06 11.00 -24.13
N ASP A 184 -0.10 9.80 -24.71
CA ASP A 184 -1.35 9.12 -25.04
C ASP A 184 -2.20 8.81 -23.80
N GLU A 185 -1.56 8.53 -22.66
CA GLU A 185 -2.27 8.32 -21.39
C GLU A 185 -3.05 9.56 -20.94
N VAL A 186 -2.48 10.75 -21.17
CA VAL A 186 -3.12 12.02 -20.83
C VAL A 186 -4.14 12.43 -21.88
N LEU A 187 -3.86 12.22 -23.16
CA LEU A 187 -4.80 12.49 -24.25
C LEU A 187 -6.10 11.69 -24.08
N GLN A 188 -6.01 10.45 -23.60
CA GLN A 188 -7.16 9.57 -23.38
C GLN A 188 -7.76 9.69 -21.98
N TRP A 189 -7.13 10.46 -21.08
CA TRP A 189 -7.60 10.58 -19.70
C TRP A 189 -9.00 11.19 -19.62
N ARG A 190 -9.86 10.58 -18.80
CA ARG A 190 -11.22 11.03 -18.50
C ARG A 190 -11.53 10.83 -17.03
N ILE A 191 -12.42 11.67 -16.50
CA ILE A 191 -13.02 11.47 -15.18
C ILE A 191 -13.79 10.14 -15.20
N ARG A 192 -13.58 9.29 -14.20
CA ARG A 192 -14.35 8.06 -14.05
C ARG A 192 -15.73 8.43 -13.49
N SER A 193 -16.76 7.83 -14.08
CA SER A 193 -18.17 7.96 -13.66
C SER A 193 -18.57 6.77 -12.82
#